data_AF-A0A496Z8B8-F1
#
_entry.id   AF-A0A496Z8B8-F1
#
_cell.length_a   1.000
_cell.length_b   1.000
_cell.length_c   1.000
_cell.angle_alpha   90.00
_cell.angle_beta   90.00
_cell.angle_gamma   90.00
#
_symmetry.space_group_name_H-M   'P 1'
#
loop_
_entity.id
_entity.type
_entity.pdbx_description
1 polymer ?
#
loop_
_entity_poly.entity_id
_entity_poly.type
_entity_poly.pdbx_seq_one_letter_code
_entity_poly.pdbx_strand_id
1 'polypeptide(L)'
;MVQTIKKYLLYAALIGLVYLMLANHYIYMGGKDFRVLKKGSLNLKYTFFSVQSKSPASIIKIDDLRWAGIGEILYEEGIVTKDEQVSLEQKFEYE
;
A
#
# COMPACT_ATOMS: atom_id res chain seq x y z
N MET A 1 -4.76 -34.40 -21.09
CA MET A 1 -3.57 -34.05 -20.28
C MET A 1 -3.20 -32.57 -20.39
N VAL A 2 -2.89 -32.05 -21.60
CA VAL A 2 -2.51 -30.62 -21.80
C VAL A 2 -3.57 -29.63 -21.29
N GLN A 3 -4.86 -29.89 -21.54
CA GLN A 3 -5.93 -29.02 -21.05
C GLN A 3 -6.04 -28.99 -19.52
N THR A 4 -5.75 -30.11 -18.86
CA THR A 4 -5.76 -30.21 -17.40
C THR A 4 -4.60 -29.42 -16.79
N ILE A 5 -3.41 -29.50 -17.38
CA ILE A 5 -2.23 -28.72 -16.95
C ILE A 5 -2.50 -27.22 -17.11
N LYS A 6 -3.08 -26.80 -18.25
CA LYS A 6 -3.47 -25.39 -18.47
C LYS A 6 -4.41 -24.87 -17.38
N LYS A 7 -5.37 -25.69 -16.94
CA LYS A 7 -6.28 -25.33 -15.84
C LYS A 7 -5.55 -25.15 -14.51
N TYR A 8 -4.65 -26.06 -14.15
CA TYR A 8 -3.87 -25.93 -12.92
C TYR A 8 -2.93 -24.73 -12.94
N LEU A 9 -2.31 -24.43 -14.09
CA LEU A 9 -1.51 -23.21 -14.26
C LEU A 9 -2.36 -21.95 -14.08
N LEU A 10 -3.59 -21.94 -14.62
CA LEU A 10 -4.52 -20.83 -14.42
C LEU A 10 -4.88 -20.65 -12.94
N TYR A 11 -5.16 -21.74 -12.21
CA TYR A 11 -5.46 -21.66 -10.79
C TYR A 11 -4.25 -21.21 -9.96
N ALA A 12 -3.05 -21.70 -10.27
CA ALA A 12 -1.83 -21.24 -9.63
C ALA A 12 -1.59 -19.74 -9.86
N ALA A 13 -1.81 -19.26 -11.08
CA ALA A 13 -1.73 -17.84 -11.41
C ALA A 13 -2.78 -17.02 -10.63
N LEU A 14 -4.02 -17.52 -10.53
CA LEU A 14 -5.08 -16.85 -9.78
C LEU A 14 -4.75 -16.76 -8.28
N ILE A 15 -4.27 -17.84 -7.68
CA ILE A 15 -3.85 -17.88 -6.27
C ILE A 15 -2.68 -16.92 -6.04
N GLY A 16 -1.70 -16.91 -6.94
CA GLY A 16 -0.57 -15.99 -6.88
C GLY A 16 -1.01 -14.52 -6.95
N LEU A 17 -1.96 -14.20 -7.82
CA LEU A 17 -2.51 -12.86 -7.95
C LEU A 17 -3.25 -12.42 -6.68
N VAL A 18 -4.08 -13.30 -6.10
CA VAL A 18 -4.77 -13.03 -4.84
C VAL A 18 -3.76 -12.81 -3.70
N TYR A 19 -2.71 -13.62 -3.63
CA TYR A 19 -1.65 -13.44 -2.64
C TYR A 19 -0.96 -12.08 -2.78
N LEU A 20 -0.62 -11.65 -4.00
CA LEU A 20 -0.01 -10.33 -4.25
C LEU A 20 -0.93 -9.17 -3.83
N MET A 21 -2.24 -9.32 -3.97
CA MET A 21 -3.23 -8.33 -3.50
C MET A 21 -3.34 -8.29 -1.98
N LEU A 22 -3.20 -9.44 -1.31
CA LEU A 22 -3.25 -9.57 0.15
C LEU A 22 -1.95 -9.12 0.83
N ALA A 23 -0.81 -9.20 0.13
CA ALA A 23 0.50 -8.94 0.69
C ALA A 23 1.00 -7.50 0.46
N ASN A 24 0.38 -6.73 -0.43
CA ASN A 24 0.87 -5.40 -0.81
C ASN A 24 -0.23 -4.34 -0.87
N HIS A 25 0.10 -3.11 -0.50
CA HIS A 25 -0.63 -1.91 -0.85
C HIS A 25 -0.10 -1.35 -2.17
N TYR A 26 -0.99 -0.99 -3.07
CA TYR A 26 -0.74 -0.31 -4.33
C TYR A 26 -1.22 1.13 -4.16
N ILE A 27 -0.26 2.02 -3.97
CA ILE A 27 -0.48 3.43 -3.67
C ILE A 27 -0.43 4.21 -4.98
N TYR A 28 -1.54 4.85 -5.34
CA TYR A 28 -1.65 5.72 -6.49
C TYR A 28 -1.29 7.16 -6.09
N MET A 29 -0.22 7.68 -6.69
CA MET A 29 0.28 9.04 -6.43
C MET A 29 -0.31 10.06 -7.40
N GLY A 30 -0.65 9.60 -8.61
CA GLY A 30 -1.32 10.41 -9.61
C GLY A 30 -0.82 10.16 -11.02
N GLY A 31 -1.65 10.45 -12.02
CA GLY A 31 -1.30 10.24 -13.42
C GLY A 31 -0.99 8.78 -13.72
N LYS A 32 0.29 8.45 -13.90
CA LYS A 32 0.78 7.08 -14.13
C LYS A 32 1.64 6.54 -12.99
N ASP A 33 1.75 7.28 -11.89
CA ASP A 33 2.68 6.97 -10.81
C ASP A 33 2.03 6.12 -9.72
N PHE A 34 2.67 4.98 -9.45
CA PHE A 34 2.28 4.03 -8.43
C PHE A 34 3.49 3.64 -7.59
N ARG A 35 3.25 3.46 -6.29
CA ARG A 35 4.20 2.87 -5.35
C ARG A 35 3.61 1.61 -4.73
N VAL A 36 4.46 0.67 -4.35
CA VAL A 36 4.06 -0.58 -3.73
C VAL A 36 4.65 -0.64 -2.33
N LEU A 37 3.81 -0.87 -1.34
CA LEU A 37 4.22 -1.08 0.05
C LEU A 37 3.87 -2.50 0.48
N LYS A 38 4.78 -3.16 1.18
CA LYS A 38 4.51 -4.48 1.76
C LYS A 38 3.64 -4.34 3.01
N LYS A 39 2.63 -5.18 3.11
CA LYS A 39 1.74 -5.25 4.28
C LYS A 39 2.40 -6.00 5.44
N GLY A 40 2.11 -5.58 6.66
CA GLY A 40 2.49 -6.31 7.87
C GLY A 40 1.69 -7.61 8.07
N SER A 41 0.49 -7.71 7.53
CA SER A 41 -0.37 -8.91 7.58
C SER A 41 -1.13 -9.13 6.27
N LEU A 42 -1.48 -10.38 5.96
CA LEU A 42 -2.26 -10.70 4.76
C LEU A 42 -3.73 -10.28 4.96
N ASN A 43 -4.14 -9.22 4.28
CA ASN A 43 -5.50 -8.69 4.34
C ASN A 43 -5.83 -7.87 3.09
N LEU A 44 -7.11 -7.53 2.88
CA LEU A 44 -7.55 -6.69 1.75
C LEU A 44 -7.66 -5.20 2.09
N LYS A 45 -7.33 -4.79 3.32
CA LYS A 45 -7.45 -3.39 3.75
C LYS A 45 -6.47 -2.53 2.98
N TYR A 46 -6.96 -1.44 2.39
CA TYR A 46 -6.16 -0.48 1.65
C TYR A 46 -5.24 -1.11 0.60
N THR A 47 -5.65 -2.23 -0.03
CA THR A 47 -4.86 -2.84 -1.12
C THR A 47 -4.68 -1.87 -2.27
N PHE A 48 -5.70 -1.11 -2.64
CA PHE A 48 -5.56 0.00 -3.58
C PHE A 48 -5.90 1.28 -2.82
N PHE A 49 -4.95 2.20 -2.77
CA PHE A 49 -5.13 3.45 -2.04
C PHE A 49 -4.66 4.62 -2.90
N SER A 50 -5.46 5.67 -2.99
CA SER A 50 -5.09 6.90 -3.68
C SER A 50 -4.68 7.95 -2.66
N VAL A 51 -3.50 8.54 -2.86
CA VAL A 51 -3.01 9.70 -2.11
C VAL A 51 -3.65 10.98 -2.64
N GLN A 52 -4.15 10.98 -3.88
CA GLN A 52 -4.78 12.15 -4.47
C GLN A 52 -5.97 12.63 -3.64
N SER A 53 -6.06 13.95 -3.49
CA SER A 53 -7.15 14.64 -2.81
C SER A 53 -7.31 14.28 -1.32
N LYS A 54 -6.29 13.70 -0.68
CA LYS A 54 -6.25 13.43 0.77
C LYS A 54 -5.14 14.25 1.40
N SER A 55 -5.38 14.73 2.62
CA SER A 55 -4.32 15.41 3.39
C SER A 55 -3.32 14.39 3.92
N PRO A 56 -2.03 14.73 4.02
CA PRO A 56 -1.01 13.83 4.57
C PRO A 56 -1.37 13.29 5.96
N ALA A 57 -1.91 14.15 6.82
CA ALA A 57 -2.39 13.75 8.14
C ALA A 57 -3.48 12.67 8.09
N SER A 58 -4.44 12.77 7.16
CA SER A 58 -5.49 11.76 7.00
C SER A 58 -4.97 10.41 6.50
N ILE A 59 -3.86 10.42 5.76
CA ILE A 59 -3.20 9.22 5.23
C ILE A 59 -2.38 8.55 6.32
N ILE A 60 -1.51 9.30 7.00
CA ILE A 60 -0.63 8.81 8.08
C ILE A 60 -1.45 8.35 9.30
N LYS A 61 -2.66 8.89 9.50
CA LYS A 61 -3.58 8.41 10.54
C LYS A 61 -3.99 6.93 10.35
N ILE A 62 -3.91 6.38 9.14
CA ILE A 62 -4.28 5.00 8.87
C ILE A 62 -3.13 4.07 9.31
N ASP A 63 -3.31 3.35 10.42
CA ASP A 63 -2.28 2.49 11.01
C ASP A 63 -1.68 1.49 10.01
N ASP A 64 -2.53 0.81 9.23
CA ASP A 64 -2.10 -0.17 8.23
C ASP A 64 -1.13 0.45 7.20
N LEU A 65 -1.34 1.71 6.81
CA LEU A 65 -0.48 2.42 5.87
C LEU A 65 0.74 3.04 6.56
N ARG A 66 0.56 3.60 7.77
CA ARG A 66 1.63 4.18 8.59
C ARG A 66 2.71 3.15 8.89
N TRP A 67 2.31 2.00 9.40
CA TRP A 67 3.23 0.90 9.71
C TRP A 67 3.84 0.27 8.46
N ALA A 68 3.15 0.35 7.31
CA ALA A 68 3.72 -0.06 6.03
C ALA A 68 4.74 0.94 5.46
N GLY A 69 4.92 2.12 6.08
CA GLY A 69 5.90 3.12 5.65
C GLY A 69 5.37 4.16 4.67
N ILE A 70 4.07 4.45 4.65
CA ILE A 70 3.49 5.46 3.74
C ILE A 70 4.08 6.86 3.96
N GLY A 71 4.47 7.21 5.19
CA GLY A 71 5.04 8.52 5.50
C GLY A 71 6.34 8.78 4.74
N GLU A 72 7.19 7.76 4.58
CA GLU A 72 8.43 7.88 3.80
C GLU A 72 8.14 8.16 2.33
N ILE A 73 7.14 7.47 1.76
CA ILE A 73 6.71 7.71 0.38
C ILE A 73 6.21 9.16 0.21
N LEU A 74 5.46 9.70 1.17
CA LEU A 74 4.99 11.08 1.10
C LEU A 74 6.15 12.08 1.16
N TYR A 75 7.21 11.78 1.93
CA TYR A 75 8.43 12.58 1.99
C TYR A 75 9.21 12.51 0.66
N GLU A 76 9.46 11.31 0.15
CA GLU A 76 10.18 11.10 -1.11
C GLU A 76 9.53 11.81 -2.30
N GLU A 77 8.21 11.89 -2.31
CA GLU A 77 7.43 12.57 -3.35
C GLU A 77 7.26 14.08 -3.10
N GLY A 78 7.88 14.62 -2.06
CA GLY A 78 7.83 16.04 -1.72
C GLY A 78 6.44 16.53 -1.27
N ILE A 79 5.56 15.61 -0.86
CA ILE A 79 4.21 15.93 -0.35
C ILE A 79 4.29 16.46 1.08
N VAL A 80 5.26 15.98 1.86
CA VAL A 80 5.59 16.47 3.21
C VAL A 80 7.09 16.66 3.36
N THR A 81 7.49 17.53 4.28
CA THR A 81 8.87 17.60 4.77
C THR A 81 9.16 16.43 5.72
N LYS A 82 10.45 16.16 5.98
CA LYS A 82 10.86 15.10 6.91
C LYS A 82 10.35 15.36 8.34
N ASP A 83 10.40 16.62 8.79
CA ASP A 83 9.92 17.00 10.11
C ASP A 83 8.40 16.84 10.25
N GLU A 84 7.64 17.18 9.21
CA GLU A 84 6.18 16.95 9.16
C GLU A 84 5.84 15.46 9.16
N GLN A 85 6.57 14.64 8.40
CA GLN A 85 6.40 13.18 8.42
C GLN A 85 6.55 12.65 9.85
N VAL A 86 7.68 12.95 10.50
CA VAL A 86 7.99 12.46 11.86
C VAL A 86 6.97 12.96 12.87
N SER A 87 6.59 14.24 12.78
CA SER A 87 5.60 14.84 13.69
C SER A 87 4.22 14.16 13.56
N LEU A 88 3.76 13.88 12.33
CA LEU A 88 2.49 13.20 12.10
C LEU A 88 2.53 11.73 12.52
N GLU A 89 3.62 11.03 12.23
CA GLU A 89 3.80 9.62 12.62
C GLU A 89 3.77 9.48 14.15
N GLN A 90 4.55 10.31 14.86
CA GLN A 90 4.56 10.33 16.33
C GLN A 90 3.18 10.68 16.90
N LYS A 91 2.51 11.69 16.33
CA LYS A 91 1.18 12.10 16.79
C LYS A 91 0.19 10.92 16.76
N PHE A 92 0.16 10.16 15.67
CA PHE A 92 -0.80 9.06 15.51
C PHE A 92 -0.30 7.73 16.08
N GLU A 93 0.96 7.61 16.46
CA GLU A 93 1.47 6.44 17.19
C GLU A 93 0.96 6.40 18.64
N TYR A 94 0.67 7.57 19.23
CA TYR A 94 0.19 7.71 20.61
C TYR A 94 -1.30 8.08 20.74
N GLU A 95 -2.06 8.11 19.64
CA GLU A 95 -3.54 8.23 19.63
C GLU A 95 -4.20 6.85 19.75
#